data_AF-A0A1V5ZFN9-F1
#
_entry.id   AF-A0A1V5ZFN9-F1
#
_cell.length_a   1.000
_cell.length_b   1.000
_cell.length_c   1.000
_cell.angle_alpha   90.00
_cell.angle_beta   90.00
_cell.angle_gamma   90.00
#
_symmetry.space_group_name_H-M   'P 1'
#
loop_
_entity.id
_entity.type
_entity.pdbx_description
1 polymer ?
#
loop_
_entity_poly.entity_id
_entity_poly.type
_entity_poly.pdbx_seq_one_letter_code
_entity_poly.pdbx_strand_id
1 'polypeptide(L)'
;MLYPYTEQNTREQREVTERAVEPPKQWYKVVAHTQKGSIYQGLCTAFEREASEIEIFLHDKKGKPFNKRKVIPFEKLKALFLIKQFEDYPVAGPENIPAPPPNAPLAVEFHDGEIIVARPMDTNWKNAKRILLRPEDSSTNNLLLLAERTAIKSVSSLDVYKQEQARAFNEFVRSHFKPGMSHEECLGDYYFSRMDYWHAAEFYRTALEHTSSNARVKNKLCVSKYNIGMHHIKNKDYPQALQYMELVLELDPENAWAREKASKLQEHLRMQAEAKASKHQEFASNDSSLMERFVEGHWVKHRQHYILTGPAHAGKTRLACSIGAKATKYSMNVIYYRVPQLIERILSQKKDGGDIQILRAMEKTDFLILDDWKIEIFPDEEREEFLEIIADRYKRQATLIIAELPDNQWHQIFGTSTATNPKLNQVLYDALKVHLDKRGG
;
A
#
# COMPACT_ATOMS: atom_id res chain seq x y z
N MET A 1 26.66 42.21 -35.91
CA MET A 1 25.42 42.97 -36.20
C MET A 1 24.73 42.31 -37.40
N LEU A 2 23.45 41.96 -37.19
CA LEU A 2 22.32 41.92 -38.15
C LEU A 2 22.33 40.94 -39.36
N TYR A 3 21.57 39.82 -39.22
CA TYR A 3 20.30 39.42 -39.90
C TYR A 3 19.97 39.99 -41.31
N PRO A 4 19.15 39.33 -42.19
CA PRO A 4 17.87 38.65 -41.88
C PRO A 4 17.39 37.42 -42.74
N TYR A 5 16.26 36.85 -42.28
CA TYR A 5 15.18 35.99 -42.86
C TYR A 5 15.01 35.93 -44.41
N THR A 6 14.44 34.92 -45.09
CA THR A 6 13.27 34.02 -44.92
C THR A 6 13.37 32.84 -45.93
N GLU A 7 12.83 31.64 -45.64
CA GLU A 7 11.84 30.94 -46.52
C GLU A 7 11.31 29.61 -45.92
N GLN A 8 10.10 29.26 -46.36
CA GLN A 8 9.21 28.22 -45.84
C GLN A 8 9.43 26.83 -46.47
N ASN A 9 8.94 25.81 -45.74
CA ASN A 9 8.34 24.55 -46.24
C ASN A 9 9.24 23.42 -46.78
N THR A 10 9.46 22.38 -45.97
CA THR A 10 8.78 21.06 -46.05
C THR A 10 9.61 19.99 -45.32
N ARG A 11 9.01 19.33 -44.34
CA ARG A 11 9.05 17.86 -44.10
C ARG A 11 8.50 17.52 -42.73
N GLU A 12 7.28 17.00 -42.74
CA GLU A 12 6.86 15.99 -41.78
C GLU A 12 7.89 14.84 -41.82
N GLN A 13 8.46 14.49 -40.67
CA GLN A 13 8.47 13.14 -40.10
C GLN A 13 9.61 12.96 -39.08
N ARG A 14 9.17 12.54 -37.88
CA ARG A 14 9.87 11.66 -36.93
C ARG A 14 11.11 12.22 -36.21
N GLU A 15 10.87 12.75 -35.01
CA GLU A 15 11.64 12.31 -33.85
C GLU A 15 10.66 11.81 -32.78
N VAL A 16 10.61 10.49 -32.68
CA VAL A 16 10.02 9.77 -31.55
C VAL A 16 10.85 10.17 -30.33
N THR A 17 10.29 10.97 -29.45
CA THR A 17 10.89 11.20 -28.13
C THR A 17 10.73 9.91 -27.34
N GLU A 18 11.71 9.01 -27.43
CA GLU A 18 11.94 7.98 -26.42
C GLU A 18 12.15 8.70 -25.08
N ARG A 19 11.07 8.87 -24.32
CA ARG A 19 11.19 9.24 -22.91
C ARG A 19 11.84 8.05 -22.22
N ALA A 20 13.12 8.20 -21.89
CA ALA A 20 13.82 7.34 -20.96
C ALA A 20 12.92 7.13 -19.73
N VAL A 21 12.54 5.88 -19.47
CA VAL A 21 11.82 5.51 -18.26
C VAL A 21 12.85 5.57 -17.13
N GLU A 22 12.80 6.63 -16.33
CA GLU A 22 13.62 6.73 -15.12
C GLU A 22 13.24 5.63 -14.12
N PRO A 23 14.23 5.00 -13.45
CA PRO A 23 13.96 4.01 -12.42
C PRO A 23 13.20 4.66 -11.23
N PRO A 24 12.32 3.93 -10.53
CA PRO A 24 11.49 4.50 -9.48
C PRO A 24 12.30 4.99 -8.28
N LYS A 25 11.99 6.22 -7.85
CA LYS A 25 12.82 7.09 -6.98
C LYS A 25 12.51 7.03 -5.47
N GLN A 26 11.60 6.17 -5.00
CA GLN A 26 11.12 6.17 -3.60
C GLN A 26 10.30 4.91 -3.25
N TRP A 27 10.04 4.69 -1.96
CA TRP A 27 9.10 3.67 -1.47
C TRP A 27 7.65 4.13 -1.64
N TYR A 28 6.81 3.25 -2.19
CA TYR A 28 5.39 3.47 -2.41
C TYR A 28 4.56 2.63 -1.46
N LYS A 29 3.56 3.23 -0.82
CA LYS A 29 2.52 2.50 -0.10
C LYS A 29 1.53 1.93 -1.11
N VAL A 30 1.34 0.61 -1.08
CA VAL A 30 0.51 -0.08 -2.06
C VAL A 30 -0.44 -1.09 -1.44
N VAL A 31 -1.55 -1.30 -2.14
CA VAL A 31 -2.46 -2.44 -1.95
C VAL A 31 -2.54 -3.19 -3.28
N ALA A 32 -2.26 -4.48 -3.27
CA ALA A 32 -2.30 -5.35 -4.44
C ALA A 32 -3.50 -6.29 -4.35
N HIS A 33 -4.41 -6.18 -5.32
CA HIS A 33 -5.53 -7.09 -5.48
C HIS A 33 -5.18 -8.14 -6.52
N THR A 34 -5.32 -9.41 -6.18
CA THR A 34 -5.12 -10.52 -7.12
C THR A 34 -6.41 -10.89 -7.82
N GLN A 35 -6.33 -11.49 -9.02
CA GLN A 35 -7.50 -12.00 -9.75
C GLN A 35 -8.24 -13.11 -8.98
N LYS A 36 -7.59 -13.74 -7.99
CA LYS A 36 -8.19 -14.75 -7.09
C LYS A 36 -8.81 -14.15 -5.82
N GLY A 37 -8.88 -12.83 -5.71
CA GLY A 37 -9.47 -12.12 -4.56
C GLY A 37 -8.59 -12.01 -3.32
N SER A 38 -7.32 -12.44 -3.37
CA SER A 38 -6.37 -12.16 -2.29
C SER A 38 -5.88 -10.72 -2.33
N ILE A 39 -5.70 -10.12 -1.15
CA ILE A 39 -5.25 -8.74 -0.96
C ILE A 39 -3.94 -8.74 -0.17
N TYR A 40 -2.95 -7.98 -0.65
CA TYR A 40 -1.68 -7.76 0.05
C TYR A 40 -1.43 -6.26 0.15
N GLN A 41 -0.90 -5.80 1.27
CA GLN A 41 -0.57 -4.39 1.46
C GLN A 41 0.84 -4.24 2.02
N GLY A 42 1.47 -3.13 1.69
CA GLY A 42 2.81 -2.85 2.18
C GLY A 42 3.53 -1.78 1.39
N LEU A 43 4.86 -1.86 1.40
CA LEU A 43 5.72 -0.95 0.67
C LEU A 43 6.35 -1.67 -0.53
N CYS A 44 6.46 -1.00 -1.68
CA CYS A 44 7.26 -1.46 -2.81
C CYS A 44 8.21 -0.34 -3.27
N THR A 45 9.33 -0.70 -3.89
CA THR A 45 10.25 0.28 -4.50
C THR A 45 9.92 0.56 -5.96
N ALA A 46 9.07 -0.25 -6.59
CA ALA A 46 8.73 -0.13 -7.99
C ALA A 46 7.21 -0.15 -8.20
N PHE A 47 6.70 0.95 -8.76
CA PHE A 47 5.36 1.04 -9.32
C PHE A 47 5.47 1.11 -10.85
N GLU A 48 6.09 0.07 -11.41
CA GLU A 48 6.49 0.04 -12.82
C GLU A 48 5.48 -0.68 -13.70
N ARG A 49 5.27 -0.13 -14.90
CA ARG A 49 4.28 -0.64 -15.85
C ARG A 49 4.75 -1.84 -16.65
N GLU A 50 6.07 -2.02 -16.80
CA GLU A 50 6.65 -3.06 -17.66
C GLU A 50 7.23 -4.24 -16.87
N ALA A 51 7.33 -4.13 -15.54
CA ALA A 51 7.86 -5.19 -14.69
C ALA A 51 7.07 -6.51 -14.81
N SER A 52 7.75 -7.66 -14.70
CA SER A 52 7.12 -8.98 -14.72
C SER A 52 6.44 -9.32 -13.40
N GLU A 53 6.98 -8.83 -12.30
CA GLU A 53 6.53 -9.07 -10.94
C GLU A 53 6.65 -7.81 -10.08
N ILE A 54 5.90 -7.80 -8.98
CA ILE A 54 6.06 -6.82 -7.92
C ILE A 54 6.49 -7.51 -6.63
N GLU A 55 7.45 -6.90 -5.94
CA GLU A 55 7.83 -7.26 -4.59
C GLU A 55 7.21 -6.28 -3.59
N ILE A 56 6.50 -6.81 -2.60
CA ILE A 56 5.84 -6.05 -1.54
C ILE A 56 6.44 -6.45 -0.20
N PHE A 57 6.95 -5.48 0.54
CA PHE A 57 7.31 -5.63 1.95
C PHE A 57 6.04 -5.47 2.79
N LEU A 58 5.58 -6.57 3.37
CA LEU A 58 4.24 -6.67 3.94
C LEU A 58 4.10 -5.87 5.24
N HIS A 59 2.98 -5.15 5.35
CA HIS A 59 2.59 -4.43 6.56
C HIS A 59 1.17 -4.81 6.98
N ASP A 60 0.88 -4.67 8.28
CA ASP A 60 -0.49 -4.73 8.78
C ASP A 60 -1.27 -3.45 8.42
N LYS A 61 -2.56 -3.41 8.77
CA LYS A 61 -3.43 -2.27 8.43
C LYS A 61 -2.99 -0.97 9.09
N LYS A 62 -2.23 -1.06 10.19
CA LYS A 62 -1.68 0.09 10.93
C LYS A 62 -0.33 0.54 10.39
N GLY A 63 0.21 -0.12 9.36
CA GLY A 63 1.53 0.17 8.83
C GLY A 63 2.67 -0.42 9.67
N LYS A 64 2.42 -1.40 10.54
CA LYS A 64 3.48 -2.15 11.23
C LYS A 64 4.07 -3.20 10.27
N PRO A 65 5.40 -3.27 10.09
CA PRO A 65 6.02 -4.22 9.19
C PRO A 65 5.95 -5.64 9.75
N PHE A 66 5.63 -6.61 8.89
CA PHE A 66 5.71 -8.04 9.24
C PHE A 66 7.12 -8.62 9.11
N ASN A 67 8.11 -7.83 8.64
CA ASN A 67 9.44 -8.30 8.26
C ASN A 67 9.38 -9.48 7.26
N LYS A 68 8.41 -9.46 6.34
CA LYS A 68 8.18 -10.48 5.32
C LYS A 68 7.99 -9.85 3.95
N ARG A 69 8.42 -10.58 2.93
CA ARG A 69 8.33 -10.18 1.53
C ARG A 69 7.36 -11.06 0.78
N LYS A 70 6.69 -10.47 -0.21
CA LYS A 70 5.83 -11.19 -1.13
C LYS A 70 6.14 -10.75 -2.56
N VAL A 71 6.60 -11.69 -3.36
CA VAL A 71 6.73 -11.52 -4.80
C VAL A 71 5.45 -12.01 -5.46
N ILE A 72 4.86 -11.18 -6.31
CA ILE A 72 3.63 -11.46 -7.02
C ILE A 72 3.83 -11.20 -8.51
N PRO A 73 3.72 -12.22 -9.38
CA PRO A 73 3.67 -12.02 -10.83
C PRO A 73 2.50 -11.11 -11.18
N PHE A 74 2.74 -10.07 -11.99
CA PHE A 74 1.69 -9.11 -12.36
C PHE A 74 0.53 -9.77 -13.12
N GLU A 75 0.79 -10.84 -13.89
CA GLU A 75 -0.24 -11.65 -14.56
C GLU A 75 -1.28 -12.25 -13.59
N LYS A 76 -0.97 -12.34 -12.29
CA LYS A 76 -1.88 -12.80 -11.22
C LYS A 76 -2.58 -11.63 -10.52
N LEU A 77 -2.15 -10.40 -10.78
CA LEU A 77 -2.78 -9.20 -10.25
C LEU A 77 -4.02 -8.84 -11.07
N LYS A 78 -5.02 -8.34 -10.36
CA LYS A 78 -6.14 -7.59 -10.93
C LYS A 78 -5.72 -6.13 -11.09
N ALA A 79 -5.29 -5.53 -9.99
CA ALA A 79 -4.83 -4.16 -9.93
C ALA A 79 -3.87 -3.96 -8.76
N LEU A 80 -2.92 -3.04 -8.95
CA LEU A 80 -2.06 -2.51 -7.91
C LEU A 80 -2.46 -1.07 -7.64
N PHE A 81 -2.85 -0.78 -6.41
CA PHE A 81 -3.28 0.53 -5.95
C PHE A 81 -2.14 1.22 -5.21
N LEU A 82 -1.82 2.44 -5.63
CA LEU A 82 -1.00 3.37 -4.85
C LEU A 82 -1.93 4.10 -3.87
N ILE A 83 -1.63 4.04 -2.57
CA ILE A 83 -2.50 4.58 -1.52
C ILE A 83 -1.86 5.76 -0.77
N LYS A 84 -2.69 6.63 -0.17
CA LYS A 84 -2.20 7.73 0.69
C LYS A 84 -1.56 7.16 1.96
N GLN A 85 -2.21 6.18 2.58
CA GLN A 85 -1.83 5.60 3.87
C GLN A 85 -2.49 4.23 4.11
N PHE A 86 -2.06 3.51 5.15
CA PHE A 86 -2.56 2.17 5.47
C PHE A 86 -3.90 2.16 6.24
N GLU A 87 -4.34 3.26 6.89
CA GLU A 87 -5.62 3.36 7.66
C GLU A 87 -6.64 4.40 7.13
N ASP A 88 -7.91 4.22 7.55
CA ASP A 88 -9.17 4.79 7.02
C ASP A 88 -9.59 6.18 7.57
N TYR A 89 -8.66 7.09 7.90
CA TYR A 89 -9.04 8.47 8.26
C TYR A 89 -8.70 9.46 7.14
N PRO A 90 -9.65 10.27 6.63
CA PRO A 90 -9.36 11.23 5.59
C PRO A 90 -8.39 12.30 6.10
N VAL A 91 -7.16 12.25 5.61
CA VAL A 91 -6.20 13.36 5.68
C VAL A 91 -5.95 13.82 4.25
N ALA A 92 -5.76 15.13 4.06
CA ALA A 92 -5.47 15.72 2.77
C ALA A 92 -4.38 14.92 2.04
N GLY A 93 -4.66 14.53 0.79
CA GLY A 93 -3.75 13.73 -0.03
C GLY A 93 -2.44 14.45 -0.31
N PRO A 94 -1.38 13.74 -0.70
CA PRO A 94 -0.09 14.35 -1.02
C PRO A 94 -0.24 15.41 -2.13
N GLU A 95 0.41 16.55 -1.94
CA GLU A 95 0.31 17.74 -2.81
C GLU A 95 0.83 17.52 -4.25
N ASN A 96 1.52 16.40 -4.53
CA ASN A 96 2.29 16.17 -5.76
C ASN A 96 1.84 14.97 -6.61
N ILE A 97 0.53 14.73 -6.79
CA ILE A 97 0.09 13.84 -7.88
C ILE A 97 0.04 14.64 -9.19
N PRO A 98 0.69 14.19 -10.28
CA PRO A 98 0.59 14.86 -11.58
C PRO A 98 -0.87 15.11 -11.96
N ALA A 99 -1.18 16.32 -12.44
CA ALA A 99 -2.48 16.61 -13.01
C ALA A 99 -2.80 15.55 -14.09
N PRO A 100 -4.03 15.02 -14.14
CA PRO A 100 -4.36 14.04 -15.15
C PRO A 100 -4.18 14.68 -16.54
N PRO A 101 -3.72 13.92 -17.55
CA PRO A 101 -3.78 14.39 -18.92
C PRO A 101 -5.23 14.77 -19.28
N PRO A 102 -5.47 15.56 -20.35
CA PRO A 102 -6.82 15.89 -20.83
C PRO A 102 -7.51 14.69 -21.50
N ASN A 103 -7.34 13.49 -20.96
CA ASN A 103 -8.03 12.28 -21.34
C ASN A 103 -9.43 12.28 -20.73
N ALA A 104 -10.43 11.88 -21.52
CA ALA A 104 -11.77 11.65 -21.01
C ALA A 104 -11.77 10.52 -19.95
N PRO A 105 -12.60 10.62 -18.90
CA PRO A 105 -12.77 9.55 -17.94
C PRO A 105 -13.38 8.30 -18.62
N LEU A 106 -12.94 7.14 -18.14
CA LEU A 106 -13.37 5.83 -18.60
C LEU A 106 -14.10 5.09 -17.48
N ALA A 107 -15.03 4.23 -17.87
CA ALA A 107 -15.51 3.15 -17.02
C ALA A 107 -14.70 1.89 -17.35
N VAL A 108 -13.98 1.36 -16.35
CA VAL A 108 -13.19 0.13 -16.48
C VAL A 108 -13.88 -0.96 -15.69
N GLU A 109 -14.43 -1.94 -16.39
CA GLU A 109 -15.12 -3.10 -15.79
C GLU A 109 -14.14 -4.27 -15.72
N PHE A 110 -13.98 -4.86 -14.53
CA PHE A 110 -13.18 -6.06 -14.32
C PHE A 110 -14.02 -7.34 -14.46
N HIS A 111 -13.36 -8.49 -14.66
CA HIS A 111 -14.06 -9.78 -14.81
C HIS A 111 -14.88 -10.21 -13.60
N ASP A 112 -14.60 -9.69 -12.42
CA ASP A 112 -15.39 -9.92 -11.21
C ASP A 112 -16.58 -8.96 -11.04
N GLY A 113 -16.80 -8.07 -12.02
CA GLY A 113 -17.90 -7.11 -12.04
C GLY A 113 -17.60 -5.80 -11.33
N GLU A 114 -16.44 -5.64 -10.70
CA GLU A 114 -16.04 -4.33 -10.14
C GLU A 114 -15.85 -3.32 -11.29
N ILE A 115 -16.33 -2.10 -11.08
CA ILE A 115 -16.21 -1.01 -12.05
C ILE A 115 -15.48 0.15 -11.40
N ILE A 116 -14.41 0.62 -12.03
CA ILE A 116 -13.67 1.79 -11.60
C ILE A 116 -13.82 2.89 -12.65
N VAL A 117 -14.29 4.07 -12.21
CA VAL A 117 -14.31 5.27 -13.03
C VAL A 117 -13.00 6.03 -12.83
N ALA A 118 -12.21 6.13 -13.89
CA ALA A 118 -10.87 6.70 -13.82
C ALA A 118 -10.40 7.30 -15.14
N ARG A 119 -9.43 8.21 -15.07
CA ARG A 119 -8.74 8.76 -16.25
C ARG A 119 -7.42 8.01 -16.53
N PRO A 120 -7.16 7.62 -17.78
CA PRO A 120 -5.83 7.15 -18.18
C PRO A 120 -4.78 8.24 -18.01
N MET A 121 -3.64 7.85 -17.47
CA MET A 121 -2.50 8.75 -17.28
C MET A 121 -1.58 8.82 -18.51
N ASP A 122 -1.82 7.98 -19.53
CA ASP A 122 -1.03 7.91 -20.77
C ASP A 122 -1.91 8.08 -22.00
N THR A 123 -1.32 8.53 -23.11
CA THR A 123 -2.00 8.62 -24.41
C THR A 123 -2.11 7.25 -25.11
N ASN A 124 -1.10 6.39 -24.98
CA ASN A 124 -1.05 5.05 -25.60
C ASN A 124 -1.66 3.93 -24.71
N TRP A 125 -2.51 4.30 -23.76
CA TRP A 125 -3.09 3.38 -22.78
C TRP A 125 -3.88 2.20 -23.39
N LYS A 126 -4.36 2.36 -24.63
CA LYS A 126 -5.13 1.34 -25.36
C LYS A 126 -4.31 0.09 -25.69
N ASN A 127 -3.02 0.26 -25.96
CA ASN A 127 -2.11 -0.82 -26.37
C ASN A 127 -1.21 -1.29 -25.22
N ALA A 128 -1.25 -0.59 -24.08
CA ALA A 128 -0.44 -0.93 -22.93
C ALA A 128 -0.90 -2.25 -22.31
N LYS A 129 0.08 -3.09 -21.93
CA LYS A 129 -0.15 -4.33 -21.17
C LYS A 129 -0.89 -4.04 -19.86
N ARG A 130 -0.59 -2.89 -19.26
CA ARG A 130 -1.19 -2.39 -18.02
C ARG A 130 -1.63 -0.96 -18.20
N ILE A 131 -2.80 -0.63 -17.68
CA ILE A 131 -3.35 0.72 -17.79
C ILE A 131 -3.07 1.45 -16.48
N LEU A 132 -2.28 2.53 -16.54
CA LEU A 132 -2.17 3.46 -15.41
C LEU A 132 -3.38 4.39 -15.41
N LEU A 133 -4.14 4.33 -14.32
CA LEU A 133 -5.38 5.07 -14.15
C LEU A 133 -5.31 5.91 -12.87
N ARG A 134 -5.95 7.08 -12.92
CA ARG A 134 -6.23 7.92 -11.76
C ARG A 134 -7.73 7.91 -11.47
N PRO A 135 -8.18 7.46 -10.30
CA PRO A 135 -9.59 7.53 -9.93
C PRO A 135 -10.13 8.96 -10.02
N GLU A 136 -11.38 9.12 -10.47
CA GLU A 136 -12.04 10.44 -10.51
C GLU A 136 -12.37 10.96 -9.11
N ASP A 137 -12.67 10.04 -8.19
CA ASP A 137 -12.99 10.38 -6.82
C ASP A 137 -11.71 10.58 -6.00
N SER A 138 -11.37 11.85 -5.78
CA SER A 138 -10.22 12.28 -4.99
C SER A 138 -10.38 12.06 -3.48
N SER A 139 -11.60 11.76 -3.01
CA SER A 139 -11.88 11.45 -1.60
C SER A 139 -11.37 10.07 -1.21
N THR A 140 -11.23 9.17 -2.18
CA THR A 140 -10.75 7.80 -1.93
C THR A 140 -9.31 7.77 -1.41
N ASN A 141 -8.92 6.68 -0.75
CA ASN A 141 -7.52 6.45 -0.33
C ASN A 141 -6.59 6.14 -1.53
N ASN A 142 -7.15 5.92 -2.72
CA ASN A 142 -6.43 5.52 -3.92
C ASN A 142 -5.92 6.74 -4.70
N LEU A 143 -4.62 6.85 -4.87
CA LEU A 143 -3.97 7.92 -5.64
C LEU A 143 -3.88 7.56 -7.13
N LEU A 144 -3.45 6.34 -7.41
CA LEU A 144 -3.30 5.76 -8.75
C LEU A 144 -3.63 4.28 -8.67
N LEU A 145 -4.06 3.70 -9.79
CA LEU A 145 -4.10 2.25 -9.95
C LEU A 145 -3.40 1.83 -11.24
N LEU A 146 -2.71 0.70 -11.18
CA LEU A 146 -2.15 0.01 -12.33
C LEU A 146 -2.97 -1.26 -12.55
N ALA A 147 -3.85 -1.24 -13.54
CA ALA A 147 -4.75 -2.36 -13.86
C ALA A 147 -4.09 -3.31 -14.87
N GLU A 148 -4.10 -4.61 -14.57
CA GLU A 148 -3.65 -5.64 -15.51
C GLU A 148 -4.72 -5.84 -16.58
N ARG A 149 -4.35 -5.72 -17.86
CA ARG A 149 -5.33 -5.76 -18.95
C ARG A 149 -6.06 -7.11 -19.05
N THR A 150 -5.44 -8.21 -18.64
CA THR A 150 -6.07 -9.54 -18.59
C THR A 150 -7.16 -9.66 -17.53
N ALA A 151 -7.20 -8.75 -16.55
CA ALA A 151 -8.25 -8.71 -15.53
C ALA A 151 -9.44 -7.83 -15.95
N ILE A 152 -9.29 -7.03 -17.01
CA ILE A 152 -10.29 -6.08 -17.49
C ILE A 152 -11.20 -6.78 -18.49
N LYS A 153 -12.51 -6.74 -18.20
CA LYS A 153 -13.57 -7.25 -19.07
C LYS A 153 -13.91 -6.25 -20.17
N SER A 154 -14.07 -4.98 -19.83
CA SER A 154 -14.43 -3.94 -20.80
C SER A 154 -13.89 -2.56 -20.40
N VAL A 155 -13.68 -1.70 -21.39
CA VAL A 155 -13.32 -0.28 -21.20
C VAL A 155 -14.15 0.57 -22.16
N SER A 156 -14.91 1.50 -21.62
CA SER A 156 -15.76 2.42 -22.39
C SER A 156 -15.57 3.86 -21.93
N SER A 157 -15.89 4.84 -22.79
CA SER A 157 -15.99 6.22 -22.31
C SER A 157 -17.10 6.31 -21.27
N LEU A 158 -16.94 7.23 -20.31
CA LEU A 158 -17.94 7.41 -19.26
C LEU A 158 -19.32 7.77 -19.82
N ASP A 159 -19.40 8.54 -20.90
CA ASP A 159 -20.67 8.93 -21.52
C ASP A 159 -21.37 7.75 -22.21
N VAL A 160 -20.62 6.93 -22.97
CA VAL A 160 -21.18 5.72 -23.60
C VAL A 160 -21.66 4.77 -22.52
N TYR A 161 -20.85 4.56 -21.47
CA TYR A 161 -21.24 3.75 -20.32
C TYR A 161 -22.56 4.25 -19.69
N LYS A 162 -22.66 5.55 -19.41
CA LYS A 162 -23.89 6.15 -18.84
C LYS A 162 -25.10 5.98 -19.77
N GLN A 163 -24.92 6.15 -21.08
CA GLN A 163 -26.00 5.98 -22.06
C GLN A 163 -26.46 4.52 -22.15
N GLU A 164 -25.53 3.56 -22.14
CA GLU A 164 -25.85 2.13 -22.14
C GLU A 164 -26.61 1.74 -20.87
N GLN A 165 -26.17 2.24 -19.70
CA GLN A 165 -26.88 2.04 -18.44
C GLN A 165 -28.30 2.64 -18.48
N ALA A 166 -28.46 3.85 -19.02
CA ALA A 166 -29.76 4.50 -19.15
C ALA A 166 -30.68 3.75 -20.12
N ARG A 167 -30.15 3.25 -21.25
CA ARG A 167 -30.92 2.44 -22.21
C ARG A 167 -31.37 1.13 -21.60
N ALA A 168 -30.47 0.39 -20.97
CA ALA A 168 -30.75 -0.87 -20.31
C ALA A 168 -31.81 -0.70 -19.20
N PHE A 169 -31.71 0.40 -18.44
CA PHE A 169 -32.73 0.73 -17.44
C PHE A 169 -34.09 1.06 -18.07
N ASN A 170 -34.14 1.87 -19.14
CA ASN A 170 -35.40 2.20 -19.82
C ASN A 170 -36.09 0.95 -20.42
N GLU A 171 -35.33 -0.01 -20.93
CA GLU A 171 -35.86 -1.30 -21.39
C GLU A 171 -36.42 -2.13 -20.22
N PHE A 172 -35.73 -2.14 -19.08
CA PHE A 172 -36.19 -2.79 -17.86
C PHE A 172 -37.51 -2.20 -17.35
N VAL A 173 -37.60 -0.87 -17.29
CA VAL A 173 -38.80 -0.12 -16.85
C VAL A 173 -40.03 -0.54 -17.66
N ARG A 174 -39.92 -0.72 -18.98
CA ARG A 174 -41.04 -1.10 -19.86
C ARG A 174 -41.71 -2.43 -19.48
N SER A 175 -40.97 -3.34 -18.86
CA SER A 175 -41.45 -4.68 -18.51
C SER A 175 -41.70 -4.88 -17.01
N HIS A 176 -41.04 -4.10 -16.15
CA HIS A 176 -41.04 -4.32 -14.69
C HIS A 176 -41.73 -3.22 -13.89
N PHE A 177 -41.95 -2.03 -14.46
CA PHE A 177 -42.65 -0.94 -13.77
C PHE A 177 -44.15 -1.24 -13.64
N LYS A 178 -44.66 -1.20 -12.41
CA LYS A 178 -46.06 -1.51 -12.09
C LYS A 178 -46.79 -0.32 -11.46
N PRO A 179 -48.12 -0.21 -11.58
CA PRO A 179 -48.89 0.80 -10.87
C PRO A 179 -48.61 0.76 -9.36
N GLY A 180 -48.32 1.92 -8.77
CA GLY A 180 -47.96 2.04 -7.34
C GLY A 180 -46.49 1.69 -7.02
N MET A 181 -45.62 1.56 -8.01
CA MET A 181 -44.17 1.46 -7.85
C MET A 181 -43.53 2.86 -7.98
N SER A 182 -42.57 3.20 -7.11
CA SER A 182 -41.79 4.43 -7.28
C SER A 182 -40.67 4.24 -8.31
N HIS A 183 -40.11 5.34 -8.80
CA HIS A 183 -38.96 5.28 -9.70
C HIS A 183 -37.76 4.60 -9.03
N GLU A 184 -37.51 4.92 -7.76
CA GLU A 184 -36.44 4.37 -6.93
C GLU A 184 -36.65 2.87 -6.67
N GLU A 185 -37.89 2.42 -6.43
CA GLU A 185 -38.16 0.99 -6.31
C GLU A 185 -37.82 0.24 -7.61
N CYS A 186 -38.15 0.82 -8.77
CA CYS A 186 -37.83 0.21 -10.06
C CYS A 186 -36.32 0.21 -10.35
N LEU A 187 -35.59 1.28 -9.97
CA LEU A 187 -34.13 1.32 -10.01
C LEU A 187 -33.53 0.23 -9.13
N GLY A 188 -34.06 0.06 -7.91
CA GLY A 188 -33.65 -1.01 -7.01
C GLY A 188 -33.82 -2.39 -7.65
N ASP A 189 -34.98 -2.66 -8.27
CA ASP A 189 -35.25 -3.93 -8.98
C ASP A 189 -34.29 -4.16 -10.15
N TYR A 190 -33.96 -3.10 -10.90
CA TYR A 190 -33.00 -3.17 -11.99
C TYR A 190 -31.61 -3.59 -11.50
N TYR A 191 -31.06 -2.92 -10.49
CA TYR A 191 -29.75 -3.28 -9.93
C TYR A 191 -29.78 -4.67 -9.28
N PHE A 192 -30.86 -5.02 -8.59
CA PHE A 192 -31.04 -6.33 -7.99
C PHE A 192 -30.98 -7.45 -9.04
N SER A 193 -31.63 -7.27 -10.20
CA SER A 193 -31.61 -8.24 -11.30
C SER A 193 -30.22 -8.50 -11.87
N ARG A 194 -29.31 -7.52 -11.72
CA ARG A 194 -27.91 -7.60 -12.15
C ARG A 194 -26.97 -8.08 -11.03
N MET A 195 -27.52 -8.51 -9.89
CA MET A 195 -26.78 -8.89 -8.67
C MET A 195 -25.97 -7.75 -8.06
N ASP A 196 -26.29 -6.49 -8.39
CA ASP A 196 -25.69 -5.30 -7.77
C ASP A 196 -26.52 -4.90 -6.54
N TYR A 197 -26.31 -5.65 -5.47
CA TYR A 197 -27.13 -5.53 -4.27
C TYR A 197 -26.89 -4.23 -3.48
N TRP A 198 -25.71 -3.59 -3.61
CA TRP A 198 -25.41 -2.34 -2.92
C TRP A 198 -26.23 -1.18 -3.47
N HIS A 199 -26.18 -0.95 -4.78
CA HIS A 199 -27.03 0.07 -5.41
C HIS A 199 -28.51 -0.27 -5.23
N ALA A 200 -28.88 -1.55 -5.36
CA ALA A 200 -30.26 -1.97 -5.11
C ALA A 200 -30.74 -1.59 -3.70
N ALA A 201 -29.95 -1.90 -2.66
CA ALA A 201 -30.25 -1.56 -1.28
C ALA A 201 -30.34 -0.04 -1.06
N GLU A 202 -29.49 0.76 -1.71
CA GLU A 202 -29.55 2.21 -1.63
C GLU A 202 -30.85 2.76 -2.22
N PHE A 203 -31.22 2.35 -3.43
CA PHE A 203 -32.46 2.81 -4.05
C PHE A 203 -33.71 2.34 -3.29
N TYR A 204 -33.72 1.11 -2.75
CA TYR A 204 -34.83 0.66 -1.90
C TYR A 204 -34.91 1.46 -0.58
N ARG A 205 -33.77 1.86 -0.01
CA ARG A 205 -33.75 2.74 1.17
C ARG A 205 -34.34 4.11 0.85
N THR A 206 -33.93 4.72 -0.26
CA THR A 206 -34.49 6.02 -0.73
C THR A 206 -35.99 5.91 -1.02
N ALA A 207 -36.44 4.80 -1.63
CA ALA A 207 -37.87 4.55 -1.85
C ALA A 207 -38.69 4.51 -0.53
N LEU A 208 -38.08 4.02 0.56
CA LEU A 208 -38.71 3.99 1.89
C LEU A 208 -38.69 5.34 2.62
N GLU A 209 -37.76 6.26 2.30
CA GLU A 209 -37.76 7.61 2.86
C GLU A 209 -39.04 8.37 2.48
N HIS A 210 -39.54 8.15 1.26
CA HIS A 210 -40.76 8.78 0.75
C HIS A 210 -42.03 7.98 1.05
N THR A 211 -41.93 6.70 1.43
CA THR A 211 -43.09 5.82 1.71
C THR A 211 -42.73 4.74 2.74
N SER A 212 -42.57 5.18 3.99
CA SER A 212 -42.01 4.39 5.10
C SER A 212 -42.79 3.13 5.52
N SER A 213 -44.03 2.96 5.06
CA SER A 213 -44.90 1.81 5.39
C SER A 213 -44.98 0.75 4.28
N ASN A 214 -44.15 0.83 3.24
CA ASN A 214 -44.22 -0.11 2.11
C ASN A 214 -43.52 -1.45 2.43
N ALA A 215 -44.28 -2.43 2.94
CA ALA A 215 -43.80 -3.76 3.29
C ALA A 215 -43.11 -4.49 2.12
N ARG A 216 -43.54 -4.26 0.88
CA ARG A 216 -42.93 -4.86 -0.32
C ARG A 216 -41.48 -4.38 -0.50
N VAL A 217 -41.26 -3.07 -0.45
CA VAL A 217 -39.92 -2.46 -0.61
C VAL A 217 -39.03 -2.81 0.58
N LYS A 218 -39.59 -2.84 1.80
CA LYS A 218 -38.88 -3.29 3.00
C LYS A 218 -38.35 -4.72 2.85
N ASN A 219 -39.15 -5.63 2.32
CA ASN A 219 -38.72 -7.01 2.04
C ASN A 219 -37.62 -7.06 0.98
N LYS A 220 -37.71 -6.26 -0.09
CA LYS A 220 -36.65 -6.16 -1.11
C LYS A 220 -35.33 -5.65 -0.52
N LEU A 221 -35.38 -4.60 0.30
CA LEU A 221 -34.20 -4.09 1.01
C LEU A 221 -33.59 -5.15 1.94
N CYS A 222 -34.42 -5.88 2.67
CA CYS A 222 -34.00 -6.98 3.54
C CYS A 222 -33.23 -8.05 2.74
N VAL A 223 -33.78 -8.50 1.61
CA VAL A 223 -33.12 -9.49 0.73
C VAL A 223 -31.83 -8.93 0.13
N SER A 224 -31.80 -7.68 -0.32
CA SER A 224 -30.58 -7.04 -0.84
C SER A 224 -29.47 -7.02 0.21
N LYS A 225 -29.75 -6.55 1.43
CA LYS A 225 -28.77 -6.53 2.53
C LYS A 225 -28.29 -7.93 2.89
N TYR A 226 -29.17 -8.92 2.88
CA TYR A 226 -28.79 -10.31 3.10
C TYR A 226 -27.82 -10.80 2.03
N ASN A 227 -28.09 -10.52 0.75
CA ASN A 227 -27.21 -10.90 -0.35
C ASN A 227 -25.86 -10.16 -0.30
N ILE A 228 -25.81 -8.90 0.12
CA ILE A 228 -24.56 -8.18 0.39
C ILE A 228 -23.75 -8.90 1.47
N GLY A 229 -24.39 -9.25 2.59
CA GLY A 229 -23.71 -10.00 3.65
C GLY A 229 -23.19 -11.35 3.14
N MET A 230 -23.96 -12.08 2.32
CA MET A 230 -23.50 -13.32 1.68
C MET A 230 -22.30 -13.10 0.74
N HIS A 231 -22.24 -11.98 0.03
CA HIS A 231 -21.08 -11.61 -0.78
C HIS A 231 -19.83 -11.43 0.08
N HIS A 232 -19.94 -10.72 1.21
CA HIS A 232 -18.83 -10.60 2.17
C HIS A 232 -18.40 -11.96 2.75
N ILE A 233 -19.33 -12.87 3.02
CA ILE A 233 -18.99 -14.26 3.43
C ILE A 233 -18.15 -14.95 2.35
N LYS A 234 -18.56 -14.86 1.07
CA LYS A 234 -17.83 -15.47 -0.05
C LYS A 234 -16.41 -14.92 -0.17
N ASN A 235 -16.24 -13.63 0.09
CA ASN A 235 -14.94 -12.95 0.07
C ASN A 235 -14.16 -13.05 1.39
N LYS A 236 -14.67 -13.82 2.36
CA LYS A 236 -14.08 -14.01 3.70
C LYS A 236 -13.96 -12.72 4.53
N ASP A 237 -14.77 -11.72 4.21
CA ASP A 237 -14.88 -10.48 4.96
C ASP A 237 -15.98 -10.60 6.03
N TYR A 238 -15.71 -11.47 7.01
CA TYR A 238 -16.69 -11.87 8.00
C TYR A 238 -17.23 -10.74 8.91
N PRO A 239 -16.46 -9.71 9.31
CA PRO A 239 -17.01 -8.62 10.14
C PRO A 239 -18.08 -7.82 9.41
N GLN A 240 -17.83 -7.44 8.16
CA GLN A 240 -18.77 -6.75 7.30
C GLN A 240 -19.98 -7.63 7.00
N ALA A 241 -19.75 -8.93 6.74
CA ALA A 241 -20.84 -9.88 6.59
C ALA A 241 -21.78 -9.89 7.82
N LEU A 242 -21.22 -9.88 9.04
CA LEU A 242 -22.00 -9.86 10.27
C LEU A 242 -22.83 -8.58 10.40
N GLN A 243 -22.23 -7.41 10.15
CA GLN A 243 -22.95 -6.13 10.17
C GLN A 243 -24.16 -6.15 9.24
N TYR A 244 -24.01 -6.69 8.02
CA TYR A 244 -25.14 -6.80 7.10
C TYR A 244 -26.22 -7.79 7.58
N MET A 245 -25.85 -8.89 8.24
CA MET A 245 -26.83 -9.79 8.85
C MET A 245 -27.58 -9.13 10.02
N GLU A 246 -26.90 -8.30 10.81
CA GLU A 246 -27.51 -7.51 11.89
C GLU A 246 -28.47 -6.45 11.31
N LEU A 247 -28.06 -5.73 10.27
CA LEU A 247 -28.93 -4.79 9.55
C LEU A 247 -30.17 -5.48 8.93
N VAL A 248 -30.08 -6.75 8.55
CA VAL A 248 -31.22 -7.54 8.10
C VAL A 248 -32.17 -7.84 9.26
N LEU A 249 -31.65 -8.22 10.43
CA LEU A 249 -32.43 -8.49 11.64
C LEU A 249 -33.07 -7.23 12.23
N GLU A 250 -32.46 -6.05 12.06
CA GLU A 250 -33.09 -4.77 12.41
C GLU A 250 -34.34 -4.50 11.55
N LEU A 251 -34.28 -4.87 10.27
CA LEU A 251 -35.40 -4.70 9.35
C LEU A 251 -36.48 -5.78 9.55
N ASP A 252 -36.06 -7.02 9.73
CA ASP A 252 -36.91 -8.20 9.93
C ASP A 252 -36.35 -9.07 11.07
N PRO A 253 -36.77 -8.79 12.33
CA PRO A 253 -36.29 -9.53 13.50
C PRO A 253 -36.58 -11.02 13.45
N GLU A 254 -37.58 -11.45 12.66
CA GLU A 254 -38.00 -12.84 12.53
C GLU A 254 -37.24 -13.62 11.45
N ASN A 255 -36.30 -12.99 10.75
CA ASN A 255 -35.54 -13.62 9.68
C ASN A 255 -34.63 -14.75 10.20
N ALA A 256 -35.12 -15.99 10.12
CA ALA A 256 -34.42 -17.17 10.62
C ALA A 256 -33.05 -17.40 9.96
N TRP A 257 -32.95 -17.14 8.65
CA TRP A 257 -31.71 -17.33 7.88
C TRP A 257 -30.63 -16.35 8.31
N ALA A 258 -30.97 -15.06 8.45
CA ALA A 258 -30.04 -14.04 8.91
C ALA A 258 -29.59 -14.31 10.35
N ARG A 259 -30.50 -14.76 11.22
CA ARG A 259 -30.21 -15.11 12.62
C ARG A 259 -29.20 -16.26 12.72
N GLU A 260 -29.42 -17.32 11.95
CA GLU A 260 -28.50 -18.47 11.90
C GLU A 260 -27.12 -18.06 11.37
N LYS A 261 -27.07 -17.25 10.30
CA LYS A 261 -25.82 -16.75 9.72
C LYS A 261 -25.07 -15.82 10.67
N ALA A 262 -25.75 -14.87 11.31
CA ALA A 262 -25.16 -13.95 12.28
C ALA A 262 -24.53 -14.73 13.44
N SER A 263 -25.24 -15.70 14.02
CA SER A 263 -24.72 -16.55 15.10
C SER A 263 -23.45 -17.31 14.69
N LYS A 264 -23.45 -17.93 13.51
CA LYS A 264 -22.26 -18.62 12.97
C LYS A 264 -21.10 -17.67 12.71
N LEU A 265 -21.37 -16.46 12.21
CA LEU A 265 -20.35 -15.45 11.96
C LEU A 265 -19.77 -14.89 13.26
N GLN A 266 -20.60 -14.62 14.27
CA GLN A 266 -20.17 -14.19 15.60
C GLN A 266 -19.25 -15.24 16.22
N GLU A 267 -19.64 -16.51 16.18
CA GLU A 267 -18.83 -17.60 16.71
C GLU A 267 -17.52 -17.77 15.91
N HIS A 268 -17.57 -17.67 14.58
CA HIS A 268 -16.36 -17.72 13.76
C HIS A 268 -15.42 -16.55 14.03
N LEU A 269 -15.95 -15.33 14.16
CA LEU A 269 -15.17 -14.13 14.49
C LEU A 269 -14.60 -14.19 15.89
N ARG A 270 -15.34 -14.75 16.85
CA ARG A 270 -14.86 -15.02 18.21
C ARG A 270 -13.72 -16.02 18.18
N MET A 271 -13.89 -17.18 17.55
CA MET A 271 -12.81 -18.17 17.37
C MET A 271 -11.63 -17.57 16.62
N GLN A 272 -11.86 -16.77 15.57
CA GLN A 272 -10.78 -16.05 14.89
C GLN A 272 -10.11 -15.03 15.79
N ALA A 273 -10.84 -14.33 16.66
CA ALA A 273 -10.30 -13.36 17.60
C ALA A 273 -9.51 -14.07 18.70
N GLU A 274 -9.96 -15.21 19.20
CA GLU A 274 -9.25 -16.07 20.17
C GLU A 274 -8.01 -16.71 19.52
N ALA A 275 -8.12 -17.19 18.28
CA ALA A 275 -7.00 -17.71 17.51
C ALA A 275 -6.05 -16.59 17.05
N LYS A 276 -6.54 -15.38 16.76
CA LYS A 276 -5.73 -14.18 16.51
C LYS A 276 -5.16 -13.62 17.78
N ALA A 277 -5.76 -13.80 18.94
CA ALA A 277 -5.22 -13.44 20.23
C ALA A 277 -4.12 -14.43 20.58
N SER A 278 -4.33 -15.73 20.37
CA SER A 278 -3.31 -16.77 20.49
C SER A 278 -2.19 -16.59 19.47
N LYS A 279 -2.53 -16.23 18.21
CA LYS A 279 -1.56 -15.88 17.16
C LYS A 279 -0.92 -14.52 17.37
N HIS A 280 -1.60 -13.52 17.91
CA HIS A 280 -0.97 -12.28 18.37
C HIS A 280 -0.14 -12.56 19.59
N GLN A 281 -0.40 -13.58 20.39
CA GLN A 281 0.50 -14.03 21.44
C GLN A 281 1.69 -14.76 20.83
N GLU A 282 1.53 -15.45 19.68
CA GLU A 282 2.60 -16.06 18.86
C GLU A 282 3.34 -15.07 17.92
N PHE A 283 2.73 -13.93 17.57
CA PHE A 283 3.24 -12.88 16.68
C PHE A 283 3.75 -11.69 17.49
N ALA A 284 3.14 -11.38 18.63
CA ALA A 284 3.77 -10.65 19.71
C ALA A 284 4.77 -11.55 20.44
N SER A 285 4.76 -12.88 20.31
CA SER A 285 5.97 -13.69 20.56
C SER A 285 6.87 -13.80 19.33
N ASN A 286 6.48 -13.34 18.13
CA ASN A 286 7.44 -13.03 17.06
C ASN A 286 8.01 -11.61 17.17
N ASP A 287 7.32 -10.64 17.77
CA ASP A 287 7.88 -9.34 18.14
C ASP A 287 8.60 -9.42 19.48
N SER A 288 8.11 -10.19 20.45
CA SER A 288 8.84 -10.55 21.68
C SER A 288 9.99 -11.47 21.31
N SER A 289 9.84 -12.47 20.43
CA SER A 289 11.03 -13.22 19.98
C SER A 289 11.91 -12.39 19.05
N LEU A 290 11.41 -11.44 18.25
CA LEU A 290 12.28 -10.55 17.46
C LEU A 290 13.03 -9.61 18.38
N MET A 291 12.37 -9.07 19.41
CA MET A 291 12.96 -8.21 20.43
C MET A 291 13.92 -8.99 21.34
N GLU A 292 13.56 -10.21 21.75
CA GLU A 292 14.41 -11.14 22.50
C GLU A 292 15.62 -11.50 21.65
N ARG A 293 15.44 -11.96 20.40
CA ARG A 293 16.53 -12.22 19.45
C ARG A 293 17.38 -10.98 19.24
N PHE A 294 16.77 -9.80 19.15
CA PHE A 294 17.46 -8.53 19.00
C PHE A 294 18.35 -8.25 20.22
N VAL A 295 17.81 -8.38 21.44
CA VAL A 295 18.51 -8.21 22.73
C VAL A 295 19.58 -9.29 22.93
N GLU A 296 19.31 -10.53 22.50
CA GLU A 296 20.25 -11.64 22.56
C GLU A 296 21.51 -11.37 21.75
N GLY A 297 21.41 -10.63 20.63
CA GLY A 297 22.55 -10.19 19.85
C GLY A 297 23.21 -11.28 18.98
N HIS A 298 22.65 -12.51 18.94
CA HIS A 298 23.20 -13.59 18.10
C HIS A 298 23.23 -13.24 16.61
N TRP A 299 22.31 -12.39 16.17
CA TRP A 299 22.20 -11.88 14.81
C TRP A 299 23.47 -11.15 14.33
N VAL A 300 24.30 -10.61 15.23
CA VAL A 300 25.59 -10.00 14.89
C VAL A 300 26.52 -11.04 14.23
N LYS A 301 26.59 -12.26 14.77
CA LYS A 301 27.35 -13.38 14.18
C LYS A 301 26.83 -13.80 12.81
N HIS A 302 25.53 -13.64 12.61
CA HIS A 302 24.85 -13.95 11.35
C HIS A 302 24.92 -12.81 10.34
N ARG A 303 25.65 -11.72 10.63
CA ARG A 303 25.83 -10.56 9.74
C ARG A 303 24.50 -9.93 9.32
N GLN A 304 23.52 -10.03 10.21
CA GLN A 304 22.18 -9.52 9.99
C GLN A 304 22.14 -8.02 10.31
N HIS A 305 21.47 -7.23 9.48
CA HIS A 305 21.27 -5.82 9.76
C HIS A 305 19.97 -5.59 10.54
N TYR A 306 19.96 -4.56 11.38
CA TYR A 306 18.77 -4.12 12.11
C TYR A 306 18.58 -2.62 11.96
N ILE A 307 17.31 -2.21 11.89
CA ILE A 307 16.90 -0.82 12.02
C ILE A 307 16.07 -0.70 13.29
N LEU A 308 16.53 0.15 14.21
CA LEU A 308 15.89 0.43 15.49
C LEU A 308 15.26 1.82 15.45
N THR A 309 13.93 1.87 15.46
CA THR A 309 13.15 3.12 15.48
C THR A 309 12.44 3.31 16.81
N GLY A 310 11.89 4.50 17.04
CA GLY A 310 11.18 4.86 18.27
C GLY A 310 11.34 6.35 18.61
N PRO A 311 10.49 6.90 19.50
CA PRO A 311 10.55 8.30 19.90
C PRO A 311 11.81 8.63 20.72
N ALA A 312 12.09 9.91 20.94
CA ALA A 312 13.11 10.36 21.88
C ALA A 312 12.94 9.67 23.25
N HIS A 313 14.06 9.37 23.90
CA HIS A 313 14.12 8.76 25.24
C HIS A 313 13.51 7.35 25.37
N ALA A 314 13.19 6.66 24.26
CA ALA A 314 12.73 5.26 24.29
C ALA A 314 13.81 4.23 24.72
N GLY A 315 15.06 4.67 24.94
CA GLY A 315 16.16 3.80 25.36
C GLY A 315 16.93 3.12 24.22
N LYS A 316 16.73 3.57 22.97
CA LYS A 316 17.37 3.01 21.75
C LYS A 316 18.91 2.90 21.87
N THR A 317 19.59 4.01 22.17
CA THR A 317 21.04 4.06 22.36
C THR A 317 21.52 3.14 23.47
N ARG A 318 20.83 3.12 24.62
CA ARG A 318 21.20 2.26 25.75
C ARG A 318 21.16 0.78 25.36
N LEU A 319 20.12 0.38 24.63
CA LEU A 319 19.97 -0.99 24.16
C LEU A 319 21.06 -1.35 23.15
N ALA A 320 21.33 -0.48 22.18
CA ALA A 320 22.39 -0.67 21.19
C ALA A 320 23.78 -0.82 21.84
N CYS A 321 24.13 0.06 22.79
CA CYS A 321 25.37 -0.04 23.55
C CYS A 321 25.46 -1.33 24.37
N SER A 322 24.35 -1.81 24.95
CA SER A 322 24.34 -3.09 25.66
C SER A 322 24.62 -4.28 24.73
N ILE A 323 24.07 -4.26 23.52
CA ILE A 323 24.32 -5.30 22.51
C ILE A 323 25.79 -5.21 22.05
N GLY A 324 26.30 -4.00 21.80
CA GLY A 324 27.70 -3.77 21.46
C GLY A 324 28.66 -4.29 22.53
N ALA A 325 28.42 -3.98 23.80
CA ALA A 325 29.21 -4.47 24.92
C ALA A 325 29.12 -6.00 25.10
N LYS A 326 28.03 -6.63 24.66
CA LYS A 326 27.92 -8.09 24.61
C LYS A 326 28.76 -8.67 23.47
N ALA A 327 28.76 -8.04 22.30
CA ALA A 327 29.54 -8.47 21.14
C ALA A 327 31.05 -8.39 21.39
N THR A 328 31.54 -7.36 22.10
CA THR A 328 32.97 -7.26 22.46
C THR A 328 33.44 -8.41 23.35
N LYS A 329 32.58 -8.95 24.22
CA LYS A 329 32.88 -10.16 25.02
C LYS A 329 33.09 -11.41 24.17
N TYR A 330 32.63 -11.41 22.92
CA TYR A 330 32.86 -12.47 21.94
C TYR A 330 34.00 -12.14 20.97
N SER A 331 34.92 -11.25 21.35
CA SER A 331 36.10 -10.85 20.55
C SER A 331 35.76 -10.25 19.19
N MET A 332 34.57 -9.65 19.04
CA MET A 332 34.19 -8.91 17.84
C MET A 332 34.68 -7.47 17.92
N ASN A 333 35.12 -6.94 16.79
CA ASN A 333 35.38 -5.52 16.64
C ASN A 333 34.05 -4.78 16.53
N VAL A 334 33.79 -3.89 17.49
CA VAL A 334 32.56 -3.09 17.54
C VAL A 334 32.93 -1.62 17.41
N ILE A 335 32.28 -0.91 16.49
CA ILE A 335 32.41 0.53 16.35
C ILE A 335 31.05 1.18 16.51
N TYR A 336 31.01 2.24 17.33
CA TYR A 336 29.85 3.08 17.54
C TYR A 336 30.15 4.49 17.03
N TYR A 337 29.22 5.04 16.23
CA TYR A 337 29.25 6.43 15.82
C TYR A 337 27.88 7.07 16.00
N ARG A 338 27.87 8.31 16.53
CA ARG A 338 26.76 9.23 16.25
C ARG A 338 26.95 9.77 14.84
N VAL A 339 25.95 9.59 13.98
CA VAL A 339 26.02 9.93 12.56
C VAL A 339 26.41 11.39 12.31
N PRO A 340 25.86 12.40 13.02
CA PRO A 340 26.29 13.80 12.81
C PRO A 340 27.79 14.03 13.02
N GLN A 341 28.35 13.43 14.08
CA GLN A 341 29.79 13.55 14.41
C GLN A 341 30.67 12.79 13.42
N LEU A 342 30.16 11.67 12.89
CA LEU A 342 30.85 10.90 11.87
C LEU A 342 30.96 11.68 10.56
N ILE A 343 29.90 12.39 10.16
CA ILE A 343 29.90 13.24 8.97
C ILE A 343 30.94 14.35 9.10
N GLU A 344 30.96 15.07 10.22
CA GLU A 344 31.96 16.13 10.46
C GLU A 344 33.40 15.61 10.32
N ARG A 345 33.67 14.39 10.82
CA ARG A 345 34.99 13.74 10.70
C ARG A 345 35.33 13.36 9.26
N ILE A 346 34.37 12.80 8.51
CA ILE A 346 34.55 12.43 7.10
C ILE A 346 34.87 13.68 6.28
N LEU A 347 34.08 14.75 6.45
CA LEU A 347 34.27 16.02 5.75
C LEU A 347 35.62 16.67 6.07
N SER A 348 36.05 16.61 7.34
CA SER A 348 37.36 17.13 7.74
C SER A 348 38.51 16.36 7.07
N GLN A 349 38.48 15.02 7.09
CA GLN A 349 39.56 14.20 6.51
C GLN A 349 39.67 14.36 4.99
N LYS A 350 38.53 14.53 4.30
CA LYS A 350 38.51 14.81 2.86
C LYS A 350 39.19 16.13 2.51
N LYS A 351 38.98 17.19 3.31
CA LYS A 351 39.62 18.50 3.10
C LYS A 351 41.15 18.43 3.18
N ASP A 352 41.66 17.52 4.00
CA ASP A 352 43.10 17.32 4.20
C ASP A 352 43.73 16.42 3.12
N GLY A 353 42.98 16.01 2.08
CA GLY A 353 43.46 15.19 0.97
C GLY A 353 43.77 13.73 1.34
N GLY A 354 43.33 13.28 2.52
CA GLY A 354 43.60 11.94 3.04
C GLY A 354 42.62 10.89 2.53
N ASP A 355 43.13 9.68 2.32
CA ASP A 355 42.32 8.46 2.22
C ASP A 355 41.41 8.36 3.46
N ILE A 356 40.12 8.10 3.27
CA ILE A 356 39.14 8.12 4.36
C ILE A 356 39.26 6.82 5.19
N GLN A 357 40.31 6.74 5.99
CA GLN A 357 40.65 5.60 6.84
C GLN A 357 39.46 5.19 7.72
N ILE A 358 38.63 6.16 8.11
CA ILE A 358 37.41 5.92 8.90
C ILE A 358 36.39 5.07 8.13
N LEU A 359 36.20 5.28 6.81
CA LEU A 359 35.29 4.45 6.00
C LEU A 359 35.82 3.02 5.83
N ARG A 360 37.12 2.86 5.59
CA ARG A 360 37.75 1.52 5.51
C ARG A 360 37.66 0.75 6.83
N ALA A 361 37.80 1.45 7.96
CA ALA A 361 37.61 0.86 9.29
C ALA A 361 36.15 0.42 9.48
N MET A 362 35.19 1.26 9.08
CA MET A 362 33.77 0.93 9.13
C MET A 362 33.42 -0.29 8.29
N GLU A 363 33.94 -0.42 7.07
CA GLU A 363 33.67 -1.56 6.19
C GLU A 363 34.07 -2.89 6.84
N LYS A 364 35.25 -2.95 7.48
CA LYS A 364 35.83 -4.17 8.05
C LYS A 364 35.31 -4.56 9.43
N THR A 365 34.66 -3.63 10.13
CA THR A 365 34.19 -3.83 11.51
C THR A 365 33.10 -4.89 11.58
N ASP A 366 33.20 -5.84 12.53
CA ASP A 366 32.25 -6.93 12.69
C ASP A 366 30.85 -6.43 13.03
N PHE A 367 30.78 -5.45 13.94
CA PHE A 367 29.53 -4.81 14.33
C PHE A 367 29.62 -3.28 14.31
N LEU A 368 28.88 -2.66 13.39
CA LEU A 368 28.78 -1.21 13.25
C LEU A 368 27.45 -0.73 13.82
N ILE A 369 27.51 0.23 14.75
CA ILE A 369 26.35 0.91 15.33
C ILE A 369 26.36 2.36 14.85
N LEU A 370 25.30 2.76 14.15
CA LEU A 370 25.08 4.11 13.64
C LEU A 370 23.89 4.73 14.37
N ASP A 371 24.19 5.63 15.31
CA ASP A 371 23.18 6.30 16.15
C ASP A 371 22.84 7.70 15.64
N ASP A 372 21.63 8.16 15.94
CA ASP A 372 21.04 9.41 15.46
C ASP A 372 21.06 9.54 13.93
N TRP A 373 20.66 8.48 13.25
CA TRP A 373 20.54 8.48 11.81
C TRP A 373 19.52 9.51 11.33
N LYS A 374 19.98 10.47 10.52
CA LYS A 374 19.17 11.45 9.78
C LYS A 374 19.85 11.75 8.45
N ILE A 375 19.30 11.24 7.35
CA ILE A 375 19.94 11.34 6.03
C ILE A 375 19.98 12.76 5.45
N GLU A 376 19.08 13.63 5.90
CA GLU A 376 19.00 15.04 5.53
C GLU A 376 20.22 15.85 5.97
N ILE A 377 21.05 15.32 6.88
CA ILE A 377 22.27 15.97 7.37
C ILE A 377 23.44 15.84 6.38
N PHE A 378 23.37 14.90 5.43
CA PHE A 378 24.44 14.69 4.45
C PHE A 378 24.28 15.60 3.23
N PRO A 379 25.34 16.27 2.75
CA PRO A 379 25.38 16.74 1.37
C PRO A 379 25.33 15.54 0.40
N ASP A 380 24.85 15.75 -0.82
CA ASP A 380 24.49 14.64 -1.73
C ASP A 380 25.68 13.72 -2.08
N GLU A 381 26.87 14.27 -2.30
CA GLU A 381 28.08 13.49 -2.64
C GLU A 381 28.52 12.57 -1.48
N GLU A 382 28.62 13.09 -0.25
CA GLU A 382 28.99 12.28 0.91
C GLU A 382 27.91 11.29 1.31
N ARG A 383 26.64 11.61 1.02
CA ARG A 383 25.53 10.69 1.24
C ARG A 383 25.71 9.43 0.40
N GLU A 384 26.01 9.56 -0.89
CA GLU A 384 26.16 8.42 -1.79
C GLU A 384 27.32 7.51 -1.39
N GLU A 385 28.49 8.09 -1.10
CA GLU A 385 29.66 7.34 -0.65
C GLU A 385 29.40 6.60 0.68
N PHE A 386 28.71 7.27 1.62
CA PHE A 386 28.35 6.65 2.89
C PHE A 386 27.35 5.50 2.74
N LEU A 387 26.37 5.67 1.85
CA LEU A 387 25.40 4.62 1.52
C LEU A 387 26.06 3.44 0.80
N GLU A 388 27.08 3.68 -0.02
CA GLU A 388 27.87 2.63 -0.66
C GLU A 388 28.61 1.78 0.38
N ILE A 389 29.18 2.40 1.41
CA ILE A 389 29.82 1.66 2.52
C ILE A 389 28.81 0.79 3.28
N ILE A 390 27.59 1.29 3.51
CA ILE A 390 26.53 0.48 4.14
C ILE A 390 26.13 -0.67 3.22
N ALA A 391 26.00 -0.40 1.93
CA ALA A 391 25.68 -1.39 0.91
C ALA A 391 26.75 -2.51 0.81
N ASP A 392 28.03 -2.18 0.91
CA ASP A 392 29.11 -3.16 0.85
C ASP A 392 29.23 -4.03 2.10
N ARG A 393 28.62 -3.62 3.22
CA ARG A 393 28.49 -4.46 4.41
C ARG A 393 27.44 -5.56 4.25
N TYR A 394 26.60 -5.50 3.22
CA TYR A 394 25.56 -6.49 2.95
C TYR A 394 26.10 -7.92 2.90
N LYS A 395 25.56 -8.81 3.73
CA LYS A 395 26.00 -10.22 3.90
C LYS A 395 27.48 -10.39 4.31
N ARG A 396 28.19 -9.31 4.61
CA ARG A 396 29.59 -9.33 5.06
C ARG A 396 29.71 -9.09 6.56
N GLN A 397 29.05 -8.07 7.10
CA GLN A 397 29.14 -7.68 8.51
C GLN A 397 27.81 -7.12 9.05
N ALA A 398 27.64 -7.09 10.37
CA ALA A 398 26.37 -6.65 10.97
C ALA A 398 26.31 -5.12 11.13
N THR A 399 25.15 -4.52 10.84
CA THR A 399 24.96 -3.07 11.01
C THR A 399 23.67 -2.81 11.77
N LEU A 400 23.73 -1.99 12.82
CA LEU A 400 22.58 -1.47 13.53
C LEU A 400 22.42 0.01 13.23
N ILE A 401 21.31 0.39 12.61
CA ILE A 401 20.95 1.77 12.32
C ILE A 401 19.88 2.20 13.30
N ILE A 402 20.09 3.30 14.00
CA ILE A 402 19.18 3.82 15.01
C ILE A 402 18.66 5.17 14.54
N ALA A 403 17.34 5.29 14.45
CA ALA A 403 16.69 6.53 14.03
C ALA A 403 15.61 6.93 15.03
N GLU A 404 15.45 8.23 15.22
CA GLU A 404 14.32 8.78 15.95
C GLU A 404 13.14 8.96 15.00
N LEU A 405 12.15 8.08 15.14
CA LEU A 405 10.89 8.15 14.40
C LEU A 405 9.75 7.81 15.37
N PRO A 406 8.72 8.67 15.50
CA PRO A 406 7.57 8.41 16.36
C PRO A 406 6.82 7.13 15.99
N ASP A 407 6.74 6.83 14.70
CA ASP A 407 6.13 5.63 14.14
C ASP A 407 7.18 4.78 13.41
N ASN A 408 6.85 3.53 13.05
CA ASN A 408 7.74 2.64 12.31
C ASN A 408 7.84 2.98 10.80
N GLN A 409 8.12 4.24 10.48
CA GLN A 409 8.29 4.76 9.12
C GLN A 409 9.76 4.67 8.68
N TRP A 410 10.40 3.53 8.94
CA TRP A 410 11.84 3.31 8.71
C TRP A 410 12.30 3.64 7.29
N HIS A 411 11.44 3.53 6.27
CA HIS A 411 11.76 3.83 4.88
C HIS A 411 12.08 5.31 4.64
N GLN A 412 11.57 6.20 5.50
CA GLN A 412 11.84 7.65 5.40
C GLN A 412 13.29 8.00 5.70
N ILE A 413 13.97 7.19 6.51
CA ILE A 413 15.32 7.53 6.98
C ILE A 413 16.36 7.47 5.85
N PHE A 414 16.02 6.91 4.68
CA PHE A 414 16.91 6.84 3.53
C PHE A 414 16.46 7.69 2.33
N GLY A 415 15.34 8.41 2.43
CA GLY A 415 14.83 9.30 1.39
C GLY A 415 14.79 8.68 -0.02
N THR A 416 15.04 9.51 -1.03
CA THR A 416 15.13 9.11 -2.44
C THR A 416 16.45 8.44 -2.81
N SER A 417 17.48 8.53 -1.96
CA SER A 417 18.82 7.96 -2.19
C SER A 417 18.85 6.42 -2.18
N THR A 418 17.75 5.78 -1.76
CA THR A 418 17.54 4.33 -1.97
C THR A 418 17.41 3.95 -3.44
N ALA A 419 16.99 4.88 -4.28
CA ALA A 419 16.72 4.60 -5.69
C ALA A 419 17.97 4.47 -6.56
N THR A 420 19.09 5.08 -6.16
CA THR A 420 20.31 5.11 -6.97
C THR A 420 21.25 3.93 -6.69
N ASN A 421 21.06 3.20 -5.58
CA ASN A 421 21.92 2.09 -5.18
C ASN A 421 21.15 0.77 -4.92
N PRO A 422 21.15 -0.18 -5.87
CA PRO A 422 20.46 -1.47 -5.73
C PRO A 422 20.93 -2.33 -4.54
N LYS A 423 22.21 -2.24 -4.16
CA LYS A 423 22.74 -2.99 -3.01
C LYS A 423 22.22 -2.41 -1.69
N LEU A 424 22.10 -1.07 -1.60
CA LEU A 424 21.48 -0.43 -0.44
C LEU A 424 20.04 -0.91 -0.27
N ASN A 425 19.28 -0.99 -1.36
CA ASN A 425 17.93 -1.59 -1.30
C ASN A 425 17.96 -2.99 -0.71
N GLN A 426 18.92 -3.85 -1.10
CA GLN A 426 19.05 -5.19 -0.52
C GLN A 426 19.34 -5.16 1.00
N VAL A 427 20.20 -4.25 1.47
CA VAL A 427 20.43 -4.04 2.91
C VAL A 427 19.13 -3.66 3.61
N LEU A 428 18.40 -2.70 3.05
CA LEU A 428 17.14 -2.23 3.61
C LEU A 428 16.07 -3.31 3.60
N TYR A 429 15.99 -4.12 2.54
CA TYR A 429 15.06 -5.23 2.42
C TYR A 429 15.33 -6.29 3.49
N ASP A 430 16.58 -6.70 3.63
CA ASP A 430 16.96 -7.78 4.54
C ASP A 430 17.09 -7.33 6.01
N ALA A 431 17.27 -6.04 6.27
CA ALA A 431 17.33 -5.53 7.64
C ALA A 431 16.04 -5.84 8.40
N LEU A 432 16.17 -6.30 9.65
CA LEU A 432 15.02 -6.51 10.53
C LEU A 432 14.65 -5.20 11.23
N LYS A 433 13.35 -4.86 11.24
CA LYS A 433 12.86 -3.59 11.79
C LYS A 433 12.28 -3.83 13.16
N VAL A 434 12.83 -3.14 14.15
CA VAL A 434 12.38 -3.13 15.55
C VAL A 434 12.00 -1.71 15.91
N HIS A 435 10.83 -1.56 16.53
CA HIS A 435 10.35 -0.27 17.01
C HIS A 435 10.24 -0.33 18.54
N LEU A 436 10.83 0.64 19.24
CA LEU A 436 10.65 0.80 20.67
C LEU A 436 9.56 1.82 20.94
N ASP A 437 8.49 1.37 21.56
CA ASP A 437 7.46 2.26 22.08
C ASP A 437 8.00 3.07 23.28
N LYS A 438 7.43 4.25 23.51
CA LYS A 438 7.71 5.02 24.72
C LYS A 438 7.26 4.18 25.91
N ARG A 439 8.15 3.87 26.86
CA ARG A 439 7.73 3.23 28.11
C ARG A 439 6.64 4.10 28.74
N GLY A 440 5.43 3.56 28.85
CA GLY A 440 4.51 4.01 29.88
C GLY A 440 5.24 3.85 31.22
N GLY A 441 5.27 4.93 31.99
CA GLY A 441 5.90 4.94 33.32
C GLY A 441 5.31 3.90 34.26
#